data_AF-A0A7H0GXX6-F1
#
_entry.id   AF-A0A7H0GXX6-F1
#
_cell.length_a   1.000
_cell.length_b   1.000
_cell.length_c   1.000
_cell.angle_alpha   90.00
_cell.angle_beta   90.00
_cell.angle_gamma   90.00
#
_symmetry.space_group_name_H-M   'P 1'
#
loop_
_entity.id
_entity.type
_entity.pdbx_description
1 polymer ?
#
loop_
_entity_poly.entity_id
_entity_poly.type
_entity_poly.pdbx_seq_one_letter_code
_entity_poly.pdbx_strand_id
1 'polypeptide(L)' 'MAGLAGAGTGGNVWWSLALVLLIWAVTFFVSVPFHNRLAQGFDYIAIDGLVRTNWLRTIAWTARFALLGYMLWRLIK' A
#
# COMPACT_ATOMS: atom_id res chain seq x y z
N MET A 1 17.77 -11.66 -28.66
CA MET A 1 17.17 -11.77 -27.31
C MET A 1 18.03 -11.01 -26.30
N ALA A 2 18.22 -9.71 -26.53
CA ALA A 2 19.14 -8.87 -25.78
C ALA A 2 18.39 -7.61 -25.31
N GLY A 3 18.53 -7.24 -24.03
CA GLY A 3 18.35 -5.83 -23.61
C GLY A 3 17.35 -5.47 -22.50
N LEU A 4 16.90 -6.38 -21.62
CA LEU A 4 16.08 -5.98 -20.45
C LEU A 4 16.86 -5.95 -19.13
N ALA A 5 18.12 -5.54 -19.17
CA ALA A 5 18.91 -5.29 -17.98
C ALA A 5 19.57 -3.90 -18.08
N GLY A 6 19.05 -2.97 -17.28
CA GLY A 6 19.80 -1.79 -16.81
C GLY A 6 19.47 -0.46 -17.49
N ALA A 7 18.57 0.33 -16.89
CA ALA A 7 18.73 1.77 -16.64
C ALA A 7 17.41 2.40 -16.13
N GLY A 8 17.20 2.46 -14.81
CA GLY A 8 16.28 3.46 -14.20
C GLY A 8 15.08 2.98 -13.37
N THR A 9 14.86 1.67 -13.18
CA THR A 9 13.69 1.16 -12.42
C THR A 9 14.00 0.54 -11.06
N GLY A 10 15.24 0.15 -10.80
CA GLY A 10 15.60 -0.68 -9.64
C GLY A 10 15.14 -0.12 -8.29
N GLY A 11 15.46 1.15 -8.00
CA GLY A 11 15.02 1.80 -6.75
C GLY A 11 13.50 1.93 -6.63
N ASN A 12 12.81 2.21 -7.72
CA ASN A 12 11.35 2.37 -7.74
C ASN A 12 10.62 1.05 -7.44
N VAL A 13 11.17 -0.09 -7.87
CA VAL A 13 10.61 -1.42 -7.53
C VAL A 13 10.68 -1.65 -6.02
N TRP A 14 11.81 -1.35 -5.38
CA TRP A 14 11.96 -1.47 -3.93
C TRP A 14 11.04 -0.54 -3.16
N TRP A 15 10.83 0.69 -3.64
CA TRP A 15 9.83 1.60 -3.06
C TRP A 15 8.40 1.07 -3.21
N SER A 16 8.04 0.50 -4.36
CA SER A 16 6.73 -0.13 -4.55
C SER A 16 6.52 -1.33 -3.62
N LEU A 17 7.58 -2.12 -3.39
CA LEU A 17 7.56 -3.23 -2.42
C LEU A 17 7.40 -2.70 -0.99
N ALA A 18 8.17 -1.69 -0.59
CA ALA A 18 8.06 -1.09 0.74
C ALA A 18 6.65 -0.56 1.01
N LEU A 19 6.02 0.11 0.02
CA LEU A 19 4.65 0.59 0.12
C LEU A 19 3.65 -0.56 0.32
N VAL A 20 3.78 -1.67 -0.41
CA VAL A 20 2.86 -2.80 -0.22
C VAL A 20 3.06 -3.49 1.13
N LEU A 21 4.30 -3.61 1.59
CA LEU A 21 4.60 -4.18 2.91
C LEU A 21 4.03 -3.29 4.03
N LEU A 22 4.11 -1.97 3.90
CA LEU A 22 3.46 -1.02 4.80
C LEU A 22 1.94 -1.22 4.81
N ILE A 23 1.31 -1.32 3.63
CA ILE A 23 -0.13 -1.56 3.51
C ILE A 23 -0.52 -2.87 4.21
N TRP A 24 0.23 -3.95 3.99
CA TRP A 24 -0.01 -5.24 4.62
C TRP A 24 0.20 -5.20 6.13
N ALA A 25 1.26 -4.54 6.61
CA ALA A 25 1.49 -4.37 8.03
C ALA A 25 0.31 -3.67 8.70
N VAL A 26 -0.16 -2.55 8.15
CA VAL A 26 -1.36 -1.86 8.67
C VAL A 26 -2.59 -2.76 8.62
N THR A 27 -2.73 -3.57 7.58
CA THR A 27 -3.90 -4.45 7.40
C THR A 27 -3.90 -5.58 8.44
N PHE A 28 -2.82 -6.36 8.54
CA PHE A 28 -2.74 -7.52 9.42
C PHE A 28 -2.66 -7.14 10.90
N PHE A 29 -1.89 -6.10 11.24
CA PHE A 29 -1.65 -5.75 12.64
C PHE A 29 -2.67 -4.76 13.20
N VAL A 30 -3.41 -4.04 12.36
CA VAL A 30 -4.37 -3.03 12.83
C VAL A 30 -5.78 -3.30 12.33
N SER A 31 -5.97 -3.40 11.01
CA SER A 31 -7.32 -3.58 10.46
C SER A 31 -7.96 -4.91 10.88
N VAL A 32 -7.23 -6.03 10.84
CA VAL A 32 -7.77 -7.36 11.21
C VAL A 32 -8.20 -7.40 12.69
N PRO A 33 -7.39 -7.01 13.69
CA PRO A 33 -7.83 -6.95 15.08
C PRO A 33 -9.07 -6.08 15.32
N PHE A 34 -9.15 -4.91 14.68
CA PHE A 34 -10.32 -4.05 14.81
C PHE A 34 -11.58 -4.66 14.17
N HIS A 35 -11.49 -5.34 13.03
CA HIS A 35 -12.62 -6.06 12.45
C HIS A 35 -13.09 -7.19 13.37
N ASN A 36 -12.17 -7.94 13.98
CA ASN A 36 -12.52 -8.99 14.94
C ASN A 36 -13.27 -8.43 16.16
N ARG A 37 -12.89 -7.22 16.61
CA ARG A 37 -13.59 -6.52 17.70
C ARG A 37 -15.00 -6.09 17.28
N LEU A 38 -15.16 -5.55 16.06
CA LEU A 38 -16.48 -5.18 15.53
C LEU A 38 -17.39 -6.37 15.24
N ALA A 39 -16.82 -7.55 14.96
CA ALA A 39 -17.60 -8.78 14.81
C ALA A 39 -18.30 -9.20 16.12
N GLN A 40 -17.84 -8.72 17.27
CA GLN A 40 -18.43 -9.00 18.59
C GLN A 40 -19.52 -7.98 18.98
N GLY A 41 -19.65 -6.88 18.24
CA GLY A 41 -20.63 -5.84 18.53
C GLY A 41 -20.15 -4.46 18.06
N PHE A 42 -21.05 -3.48 18.15
CA PHE A 42 -20.72 -2.11 17.80
C PHE A 42 -19.66 -1.54 18.75
N ASP A 43 -18.57 -1.02 18.17
CA ASP A 43 -17.50 -0.36 18.92
C ASP A 43 -16.98 0.86 18.16
N TYR A 44 -17.30 2.05 18.66
CA TYR A 44 -16.89 3.30 18.03
C TYR A 44 -15.36 3.49 17.98
N ILE A 45 -14.63 3.03 19.00
CA ILE A 45 -13.18 3.16 19.06
C ILE A 45 -12.55 2.30 17.96
N ALA A 46 -13.09 1.10 17.74
CA ALA A 46 -12.64 0.22 16.66
C ALA A 46 -12.94 0.82 15.28
N ILE A 47 -14.11 1.44 15.08
CA ILE A 47 -14.45 2.14 13.84
C ILE A 47 -13.51 3.33 13.59
N ASP A 48 -13.30 4.20 14.57
CA ASP A 48 -12.40 5.36 14.43
C ASP A 48 -10.96 4.92 14.10
N GLY A 49 -10.46 3.89 14.81
CA GLY A 49 -9.16 3.29 14.52
C GLY A 49 -9.06 2.73 13.10
N LEU A 50 -10.11 2.07 12.60
CA LEU A 50 -10.20 1.60 11.23
C LEU A 50 -10.19 2.74 10.21
N VAL A 51 -10.97 3.79 10.42
CA VAL A 51 -11.02 4.94 9.49
C VAL A 51 -9.66 5.63 9.41
N ARG A 52 -9.01 5.89 10.56
CA ARG A 52 -7.68 6.51 10.61
C ARG A 52 -6.63 5.66 9.89
N THR A 53 -6.61 4.36 10.14
CA THR A 53 -5.64 3.46 9.49
C THR A 53 -5.96 3.20 8.03
N ASN A 54 -7.23 3.33 7.62
CA ASN A 54 -7.61 3.28 6.22
C ASN A 54 -7.08 4.48 5.44
N TRP A 55 -7.06 5.68 6.02
CA TRP A 55 -6.43 6.85 5.39
C TRP A 55 -4.94 6.64 5.09
N LEU A 56 -4.20 6.02 6.01
CA LEU A 56 -2.79 5.66 5.78
C LEU A 56 -2.66 4.71 4.58
N ARG A 57 -3.53 3.69 4.50
CA ARG A 57 -3.57 2.77 3.36
C ARG A 57 -3.94 3.47 2.06
N THR A 58 -4.90 4.40 2.08
CA THR A 58 -5.28 5.20 0.90
C THR A 58 -4.09 5.98 0.37
N ILE A 59 -3.37 6.71 1.24
CA ILE A 59 -2.18 7.47 0.84
C ILE A 59 -1.10 6.53 0.26
N ALA A 60 -0.84 5.39 0.91
CA ALA A 60 0.14 4.42 0.44
C ALA A 60 -0.23 3.81 -0.92
N TRP A 61 -1.51 3.47 -1.14
CA TRP A 61 -2.00 2.99 -2.42
C TRP A 61 -1.93 4.06 -3.52
N THR A 62 -2.29 5.31 -3.22
CA THR A 62 -2.18 6.43 -4.16
C THR A 62 -0.73 6.67 -4.55
N ALA A 63 0.20 6.69 -3.59
CA ALA A 63 1.63 6.83 -3.85
C ALA A 63 2.16 5.68 -4.72
N ARG A 64 1.73 4.43 -4.43
CA ARG A 64 2.13 3.26 -5.22
C ARG A 64 1.58 3.32 -6.64
N PHE A 65 0.33 3.72 -6.82
CA PHE A 65 -0.27 3.90 -8.14
C PHE A 65 0.48 4.96 -8.95
N ALA A 66 0.79 6.12 -8.34
CA ALA A 66 1.56 7.17 -9.00
C ALA A 66 2.96 6.69 -9.40
N LEU A 67 3.64 5.96 -8.51
CA LEU A 67 4.97 5.40 -8.77
C LEU A 67 4.96 4.39 -9.94
N LEU A 68 4.03 3.45 -9.92
CA LEU A 68 3.90 2.45 -10.99
C LEU A 68 3.47 3.11 -12.31
N GLY A 69 2.57 4.09 -12.26
CA GLY A 69 2.16 4.88 -13.42
C GLY A 69 3.33 5.66 -14.03
N TYR A 70 4.19 6.26 -13.19
CA TYR A 70 5.43 6.92 -13.64
C TYR A 70 6.39 5.94 -14.30
N MET A 71 6.60 4.75 -13.71
CA MET A 71 7.44 3.71 -14.30
C MET A 71 6.90 3.24 -15.65
N LEU A 72 5.58 3.05 -15.77
CA LEU A 72 4.93 2.66 -17.02
C LEU A 72 5.07 3.75 -18.09
N TRP A 73 4.85 5.02 -17.72
CA TRP A 73 5.04 6.16 -18.62
C TRP A 73 6.47 6.25 -19.17
N ARG A 74 7.46 6.04 -18.31
CA ARG A 74 8.89 5.99 -18.65
C ARG A 74 9.27 4.83 -19.55
N LEU A 75 8.47 3.75 -19.59
CA LEU A 75 8.70 2.57 -20.41
C LEU A 75 8.08 2.72 -21.81
N ILE A 76 6.94 3.41 -21.91
CA ILE A 76 6.19 3.58 -23.16
C ILE A 76 6.73 4.76 -23.99
N LYS A 77 7.32 5.76 -23.35
CA LYS A 77 8.05 6.85 -24.01
C LYS A 77 9.51 6.51 -24.22
#